data_AF-A0A1F9VRD2-F1
#
_entry.id   AF-A0A1F9VRD2-F1
#
_cell.length_a   1.000
_cell.length_b   1.000
_cell.length_c   1.000
_cell.angle_alpha   90.00
_cell.angle_beta   90.00
_cell.angle_gamma   90.00
#
_symmetry.space_group_name_H-M   'P 1'
#
loop_
_entity.id
_entity.type
_entity.pdbx_description
1 polymer ?
#
loop_
_entity_poly.entity_id
_entity_poly.type
_entity_poly.pdbx_seq_one_letter_code
_entity_poly.pdbx_strand_id
1 'polypeptide(L)'
;MIMEKERAIQCVPVELLERLKALSAKLWEDRNPTSVHLNAILEEFEPDMKALSNTIKEYEAEYSSRVASSQSKFEQKEARLKKEAEDLRARLAAAERSLSEALKKNEELKSTFNEREALLAELRMKTSEDEGALNARYVARMQELYEKVNKKELEMLARWEDKNKAVEAKLQDLDGDYAAKVKQLKMREMALEEDFNARKADLIKTFDRIRAGLEAKEKELAEREEGRPAKGGTL
;
A
#
# COMPACT_ATOMS: atom_id res chain seq x y z
N MET A 1 -7.99 9.50 79.46
CA MET A 1 -9.06 10.19 80.21
C MET A 1 -8.87 9.86 81.68
N ILE A 2 -8.76 10.88 82.53
CA ILE A 2 -8.66 10.73 83.98
C ILE A 2 -10.05 10.32 84.45
N MET A 3 -10.25 9.06 84.85
CA MET A 3 -11.52 8.63 85.44
C MET A 3 -11.61 9.25 86.83
N GLU A 4 -12.42 10.31 86.95
CA GLU A 4 -12.77 10.88 88.25
C GLU A 4 -13.34 9.77 89.11
N LYS A 5 -12.82 9.66 90.35
CA LYS A 5 -13.15 8.60 91.31
C LYS A 5 -14.67 8.40 91.38
N GLU A 6 -15.12 7.23 90.93
CA GLU A 6 -16.51 6.77 90.99
C GLU A 6 -17.02 6.94 92.43
N ARG A 7 -17.79 8.00 92.68
CA ARG A 7 -18.52 8.15 93.93
C ARG A 7 -19.70 7.19 93.85
N ALA A 8 -19.66 6.13 94.64
CA ALA A 8 -20.78 5.20 94.76
C ALA A 8 -22.06 5.99 95.03
N ILE A 9 -23.08 5.82 94.18
CA ILE A 9 -24.36 6.49 94.35
C ILE A 9 -25.05 5.81 95.54
N GLN A 10 -25.01 6.46 96.71
CA GLN A 10 -25.69 6.00 97.92
C GLN A 10 -26.99 6.78 98.13
N CYS A 11 -28.08 6.05 98.35
CA CYS A 11 -29.41 6.63 98.57
C CYS A 11 -29.52 7.39 99.91
N VAL A 12 -28.74 6.94 100.90
CA VAL A 12 -28.58 7.59 102.21
C VAL A 12 -27.08 7.63 102.50
N PRO A 13 -26.50 8.80 102.82
CA PRO A 13 -25.10 8.89 103.21
C PRO A 13 -24.83 7.95 104.39
N VAL A 14 -23.88 7.03 104.24
CA VAL A 14 -23.50 6.07 105.30
C VAL A 14 -23.16 6.80 106.60
N GLU A 15 -22.54 7.97 106.50
CA GLU A 15 -22.22 8.85 107.62
C GLU A 15 -23.45 9.29 108.43
N LEU A 16 -24.60 9.52 107.78
CA LEU A 16 -25.84 9.93 108.44
C LEU A 16 -26.48 8.74 109.16
N LEU A 17 -26.43 7.57 108.54
CA LEU A 17 -26.98 6.32 109.05
C LEU A 17 -26.17 5.81 110.26
N GLU A 18 -24.84 5.92 110.20
CA GLU A 18 -23.94 5.65 111.32
C GLU A 18 -24.17 6.62 112.50
N ARG A 19 -24.39 7.91 112.23
CA ARG A 19 -24.74 8.90 113.26
C ARG A 19 -26.07 8.58 113.94
N LEU A 20 -27.07 8.14 113.19
CA LEU A 20 -28.38 7.74 113.73
C LEU A 20 -28.29 6.47 114.58
N LYS A 21 -27.51 5.47 114.16
CA LYS A 21 -27.23 4.27 114.96
C LYS A 21 -26.45 4.58 116.24
N ALA A 22 -25.47 5.49 116.17
CA ALA A 22 -24.73 5.94 117.35
C ALA A 22 -25.62 6.72 118.34
N LEU A 23 -26.56 7.52 117.82
CA LEU A 23 -27.54 8.24 118.63
C LEU A 23 -28.53 7.27 119.30
N SER A 24 -29.00 6.25 118.58
CA SER A 24 -29.91 5.25 119.14
C SER A 24 -29.24 4.42 120.24
N ALA A 25 -27.96 4.06 120.08
CA ALA A 25 -27.17 3.39 121.10
C ALA A 25 -27.01 4.22 122.39
N LYS A 26 -26.69 5.51 122.26
CA LYS A 26 -26.59 6.42 123.42
C LYS A 26 -27.92 6.59 124.15
N LEU A 27 -29.02 6.78 123.40
CA LEU A 27 -30.36 6.91 123.98
C LEU A 27 -30.81 5.62 124.68
N TRP A 28 -30.35 4.45 124.22
CA TRP A 28 -30.60 3.16 124.85
C TRP A 28 -29.85 3.03 126.19
N GLU A 29 -28.59 3.44 126.24
CA GLU A 29 -27.78 3.50 127.47
C GLU A 29 -28.42 4.42 128.52
N ASP A 30 -28.97 5.56 128.09
CA ASP A 30 -29.68 6.53 128.93
C ASP A 30 -31.11 6.10 129.35
N ARG A 31 -31.56 4.88 128.97
CA ARG A 31 -32.92 4.36 129.18
C ARG A 31 -34.04 5.27 128.64
N ASN A 32 -33.76 6.04 127.59
CA ASN A 32 -34.72 6.95 126.99
C ASN A 32 -35.70 6.16 126.09
N PRO A 33 -37.03 6.27 126.27
CA PRO A 33 -38.02 5.56 125.44
C PRO A 33 -37.95 5.92 123.95
N THR A 34 -37.38 7.08 123.62
CA THR A 34 -37.15 7.52 122.23
C THR A 34 -36.18 6.61 121.47
N SER A 35 -35.28 5.91 122.17
CA SER A 35 -34.38 4.92 121.56
C SER A 35 -35.14 3.76 120.90
N VAL A 36 -36.25 3.33 121.51
CA VAL A 36 -37.12 2.26 120.98
C VAL A 36 -37.77 2.73 119.68
N HIS A 37 -38.29 3.96 119.64
CA HIS A 37 -38.90 4.54 118.45
C HIS A 37 -37.88 4.75 117.33
N LEU A 38 -36.68 5.24 117.65
CA LEU A 38 -35.62 5.45 116.67
C LEU A 38 -35.10 4.11 116.12
N ASN A 39 -34.94 3.09 116.96
CA ASN A 39 -34.57 1.75 116.50
C ASN A 39 -35.68 1.13 115.63
N ALA A 40 -36.96 1.28 116.01
CA ALA A 40 -38.08 0.81 115.19
C ALA A 40 -38.09 1.46 113.79
N ILE A 41 -37.86 2.77 113.71
CA ILE A 41 -37.74 3.49 112.43
C ILE A 41 -36.51 2.98 111.63
N LEU A 42 -35.36 2.82 112.28
CA LEU A 42 -34.16 2.30 111.60
C LEU A 42 -34.36 0.87 111.08
N GLU A 43 -35.05 0.01 111.83
CA GLU A 43 -35.40 -1.36 111.43
C GLU A 43 -36.46 -1.38 110.32
N GLU A 44 -37.41 -0.45 110.32
CA GLU A 44 -38.44 -0.32 109.28
C GLU A 44 -37.85 0.10 107.93
N PHE A 45 -36.89 1.03 107.90
CA PHE A 45 -36.28 1.53 106.67
C PHE A 45 -35.03 0.76 106.22
N GLU A 46 -34.43 -0.08 107.06
CA GLU A 46 -33.25 -0.87 106.69
C GLU A 46 -33.49 -1.82 105.49
N PRO A 47 -34.63 -2.53 105.39
CA PRO A 47 -34.99 -3.33 104.21
C PRO A 47 -35.04 -2.49 102.94
N ASP A 48 -35.68 -1.31 102.99
CA ASP A 48 -35.84 -0.42 101.84
C ASP A 48 -34.50 0.16 101.37
N MET A 49 -33.62 0.54 102.30
CA MET A 49 -32.27 1.01 101.95
C MET A 49 -31.42 -0.09 101.31
N LYS A 50 -31.53 -1.33 101.80
CA LYS A 50 -30.87 -2.49 101.18
C LYS A 50 -31.44 -2.77 99.79
N ALA A 51 -32.76 -2.74 99.65
CA ALA A 51 -33.43 -2.93 98.37
C ALA A 51 -32.99 -1.88 97.34
N LEU A 52 -33.01 -0.59 97.69
CA LEU A 52 -32.59 0.49 96.79
C LEU A 52 -31.11 0.39 96.42
N SER A 53 -30.23 0.06 97.37
CA SER A 53 -28.80 -0.14 97.08
C SER A 53 -28.57 -1.31 96.13
N ASN A 54 -29.33 -2.40 96.27
CA ASN A 54 -29.26 -3.53 95.33
C ASN A 54 -29.75 -3.12 93.94
N THR A 55 -30.87 -2.38 93.86
CA THR A 55 -31.37 -1.85 92.58
C THR A 55 -30.35 -0.93 91.89
N ILE A 56 -29.67 -0.04 92.62
CA ILE A 56 -28.61 0.81 92.05
C ILE A 56 -27.46 -0.05 91.51
N LYS A 57 -26.99 -1.05 92.27
CA LYS A 57 -25.92 -1.94 91.82
C LYS A 57 -26.31 -2.73 90.58
N GLU A 58 -27.57 -3.19 90.50
CA GLU A 58 -28.10 -3.86 89.31
C GLU A 58 -28.09 -2.92 88.10
N TYR A 59 -28.54 -1.68 88.25
CA TYR A 59 -28.47 -0.69 87.18
C TYR A 59 -27.03 -0.35 86.78
N GLU A 60 -26.12 -0.11 87.72
CA GLU A 60 -24.70 0.15 87.44
C GLU A 60 -24.05 -1.03 86.71
N ALA A 61 -24.35 -2.27 87.12
CA ALA A 61 -23.88 -3.47 86.46
C ALA A 61 -24.47 -3.61 85.03
N GLU A 62 -25.75 -3.33 84.85
CA GLU A 62 -26.39 -3.35 83.52
C GLU A 62 -25.82 -2.27 82.59
N TYR A 63 -25.68 -1.02 83.07
CA TYR A 63 -25.16 0.08 82.27
C TYR A 63 -23.69 -0.12 81.92
N SER A 64 -22.85 -0.51 82.89
CA SER A 64 -21.44 -0.82 82.63
C SER A 64 -21.29 -1.97 81.62
N SER A 65 -22.11 -3.02 81.74
CA SER A 65 -22.15 -4.13 80.78
C SER A 65 -22.57 -3.66 79.37
N ARG A 66 -23.61 -2.83 79.25
CA ARG A 66 -24.05 -2.25 77.95
C ARG A 66 -22.97 -1.36 77.34
N VAL A 67 -22.34 -0.51 78.15
CA VAL A 67 -21.25 0.37 77.70
C VAL A 67 -20.07 -0.44 77.21
N ALA A 68 -19.59 -1.42 78.01
CA ALA A 68 -18.49 -2.30 77.63
C ALA A 68 -18.79 -3.10 76.35
N SER A 69 -20.00 -3.65 76.22
CA SER A 69 -20.45 -4.33 75.00
C SER A 69 -20.46 -3.41 73.79
N SER A 70 -20.93 -2.15 73.95
CA SER A 70 -20.95 -1.17 72.88
C SER A 70 -19.55 -0.74 72.45
N GLN A 71 -18.66 -0.48 73.41
CA GLN A 71 -17.26 -0.10 73.17
C GLN A 71 -16.54 -1.21 72.42
N SER A 72 -16.66 -2.46 72.88
CA SER A 72 -16.07 -3.61 72.18
C SER A 72 -16.57 -3.76 70.74
N LYS A 73 -17.87 -3.54 70.49
CA LYS A 73 -18.44 -3.54 69.12
C LYS A 73 -17.86 -2.43 68.25
N PHE A 74 -17.66 -1.24 68.80
CA PHE A 74 -17.08 -0.12 68.06
C PHE A 74 -15.59 -0.33 67.78
N GLU A 75 -14.83 -0.83 68.76
CA GLU A 75 -13.42 -1.18 68.59
C GLU A 75 -13.24 -2.25 67.50
N GLN A 76 -14.09 -3.29 67.49
CA GLN A 76 -14.08 -4.31 66.44
C GLN A 76 -14.40 -3.72 65.05
N LYS A 77 -15.40 -2.83 64.96
CA LYS A 77 -15.74 -2.15 63.70
C LYS A 77 -14.61 -1.24 63.23
N GLU A 78 -13.99 -0.49 64.14
CA GLU A 78 -12.87 0.38 63.83
C GLU A 78 -11.66 -0.41 63.34
N ALA A 79 -11.32 -1.52 64.03
CA ALA A 79 -10.25 -2.42 63.61
C ALA A 79 -10.52 -3.01 62.22
N ARG A 80 -11.77 -3.42 61.95
CA ARG A 80 -12.18 -3.91 60.63
C ARG A 80 -12.03 -2.84 59.55
N LEU A 81 -12.55 -1.63 59.79
CA LEU A 81 -12.49 -0.52 58.83
C LEU A 81 -11.04 -0.07 58.56
N LYS A 82 -10.19 -0.07 59.59
CA LYS A 82 -8.74 0.21 59.42
C LYS A 82 -8.09 -0.82 58.51
N LYS A 83 -8.38 -2.11 58.72
CA LYS A 83 -7.87 -3.18 57.86
C LYS A 83 -8.37 -3.04 56.42
N GLU A 84 -9.67 -2.77 56.23
CA GLU A 84 -10.23 -2.53 54.89
C GLU A 84 -9.58 -1.31 54.21
N ALA A 85 -9.30 -0.23 54.95
CA ALA A 85 -8.62 0.95 54.41
C ALA A 85 -7.16 0.66 54.02
N GLU A 86 -6.43 -0.14 54.81
CA GLU A 86 -5.07 -0.58 54.49
C GLU A 86 -5.05 -1.48 53.25
N ASP A 87 -5.97 -2.43 53.15
CA ASP A 87 -6.10 -3.32 51.99
C ASP A 87 -6.42 -2.52 50.71
N LEU A 88 -7.33 -1.55 50.79
CA LEU A 88 -7.66 -0.68 49.66
C LEU A 88 -6.49 0.20 49.23
N ARG A 89 -5.72 0.75 50.19
CA ARG A 89 -4.50 1.51 49.89
C ARG A 89 -3.45 0.65 49.20
N ALA A 90 -3.27 -0.58 49.66
CA ALA A 90 -2.34 -1.52 49.03
C ALA A 90 -2.75 -1.85 47.58
N ARG A 91 -4.05 -2.08 47.35
CA ARG A 91 -4.61 -2.30 46.00
C ARG A 91 -4.44 -1.09 45.09
N LEU A 92 -4.69 0.12 45.61
CA LEU A 92 -4.48 1.36 44.86
C LEU A 92 -3.02 1.51 44.43
N ALA A 93 -2.08 1.35 45.36
CA ALA A 93 -0.65 1.44 45.06
C ALA A 93 -0.19 0.38 44.04
N ALA A 94 -0.74 -0.83 44.10
CA ALA A 94 -0.47 -1.87 43.10
C ALA A 94 -1.02 -1.49 41.71
N ALA A 95 -2.22 -0.94 41.64
CA ALA A 95 -2.83 -0.47 40.39
C ALA A 95 -2.05 0.70 39.78
N GLU A 96 -1.60 1.67 40.59
CA GLU A 96 -0.78 2.80 40.14
C GLU A 96 0.57 2.33 39.55
N ARG A 97 1.22 1.34 40.19
CA ARG A 97 2.45 0.73 39.65
C ARG A 97 2.18 0.07 38.30
N SER A 98 1.13 -0.75 38.21
CA SER A 98 0.76 -1.41 36.96
C SER A 98 0.44 -0.41 35.84
N LEU A 99 -0.26 0.68 36.16
CA LEU A 99 -0.53 1.76 35.22
C LEU A 99 0.77 2.42 34.73
N SER A 100 1.71 2.69 35.65
CA SER A 100 3.00 3.30 35.29
C SER A 100 3.83 2.40 34.35
N GLU A 101 3.81 1.09 34.56
CA GLU A 101 4.47 0.12 33.69
C GLU A 101 3.79 0.03 32.32
N ALA A 102 2.45 0.05 32.30
CA ALA A 102 1.67 0.03 31.07
C ALA A 102 1.93 1.29 30.23
N LEU A 103 2.05 2.47 30.86
CA LEU A 103 2.38 3.72 30.18
C LEU A 103 3.78 3.68 29.56
N LYS A 104 4.79 3.19 30.29
CA LYS A 104 6.15 3.01 29.75
C LYS A 104 6.15 2.09 28.52
N LYS A 105 5.48 0.95 28.61
CA LYS A 105 5.34 0.02 27.47
C LYS A 105 4.61 0.68 26.29
N ASN A 106 3.61 1.53 26.55
CA ASN A 106 2.91 2.25 25.51
C ASN A 106 3.82 3.25 24.77
N GLU A 107 4.68 3.96 25.51
CA GLU A 107 5.67 4.87 24.95
C GLU A 107 6.73 4.14 24.12
N GLU A 108 7.26 3.02 24.60
CA GLU A 108 8.17 2.15 23.85
C GLU A 108 7.54 1.64 22.54
N LEU A 109 6.28 1.15 22.62
CA LEU A 109 5.54 0.71 21.45
C LEU A 109 5.28 1.84 20.45
N LYS A 110 5.00 3.05 20.92
CA LYS A 110 4.85 4.23 20.05
C LYS A 110 6.15 4.61 19.36
N SER A 111 7.28 4.59 20.07
CA SER A 111 8.59 4.87 19.47
C SER A 111 8.92 3.86 18.38
N THR A 112 8.81 2.57 18.70
CA THR A 112 9.08 1.50 17.74
C THR A 112 8.12 1.52 16.55
N PHE A 113 6.85 1.87 16.76
CA PHE A 113 5.89 2.05 15.67
C PHE A 113 6.31 3.19 14.73
N ASN A 114 6.66 4.36 15.27
CA ASN A 114 7.08 5.50 14.48
C ASN A 114 8.38 5.22 13.70
N GLU A 115 9.34 4.52 14.30
CA GLU A 115 10.56 4.07 13.60
C GLU A 115 10.23 3.14 12.43
N ARG A 116 9.31 2.19 12.62
CA ARG A 116 8.87 1.27 11.56
C ARG A 116 8.12 1.99 10.46
N GLU A 117 7.30 2.98 10.80
CA GLU A 117 6.57 3.81 9.84
C GLU A 117 7.54 4.64 8.98
N ALA A 118 8.58 5.22 9.59
CA ALA A 118 9.64 5.93 8.87
C ALA A 118 10.41 5.02 7.91
N LEU A 119 10.78 3.80 8.35
CA LEU A 119 11.44 2.81 7.49
C LEU A 119 10.55 2.37 6.31
N LEU A 120 9.24 2.22 6.55
CA LEU A 120 8.29 1.90 5.48
C LEU A 120 8.16 3.04 4.47
N ALA A 121 8.16 4.29 4.92
CA ALA A 121 8.14 5.46 4.04
C ALA A 121 9.39 5.52 3.17
N GLU A 122 10.58 5.31 3.77
CA GLU A 122 11.85 5.29 3.04
C GLU A 122 11.90 4.16 2.00
N LEU A 123 11.45 2.95 2.36
CA LEU A 123 11.39 1.82 1.43
C LEU A 123 10.44 2.10 0.26
N ARG A 124 9.27 2.69 0.52
CA ARG A 124 8.32 3.08 -0.54
C ARG A 124 8.93 4.09 -1.51
N MET A 125 9.66 5.09 -0.99
CA MET A 125 10.37 6.05 -1.84
C MET A 125 11.42 5.36 -2.70
N LYS A 126 12.28 4.53 -2.11
CA LYS A 126 13.31 3.78 -2.86
C LYS A 126 12.71 2.88 -3.93
N THR A 127 11.66 2.13 -3.61
CA THR A 127 10.97 1.30 -4.60
C THR A 127 10.39 2.12 -5.74
N SER A 128 9.76 3.26 -5.44
CA SER A 128 9.24 4.16 -6.47
C SER A 128 10.35 4.75 -7.36
N GLU A 129 11.51 5.09 -6.79
CA GLU A 129 12.68 5.58 -7.53
C GLU A 129 13.27 4.48 -8.44
N ASP A 130 13.43 3.27 -7.91
CA ASP A 130 13.94 2.11 -8.65
C ASP A 130 13.02 1.73 -9.81
N GLU A 131 11.69 1.70 -9.58
CA GLU A 131 10.68 1.48 -10.62
C GLU A 131 10.74 2.58 -11.69
N GLY A 132 10.88 3.85 -11.29
CA GLY A 132 11.05 4.98 -12.19
C GLY A 132 12.31 4.84 -13.06
N ALA A 133 13.44 4.49 -12.45
CA ALA A 133 14.71 4.29 -13.15
C ALA A 133 14.66 3.10 -14.12
N LEU A 134 14.02 1.99 -13.72
CA LEU A 134 13.84 0.83 -14.58
C LEU A 134 12.95 1.16 -15.78
N ASN A 135 11.83 1.84 -15.56
CA ASN A 135 10.94 2.27 -16.63
C ASN A 135 11.64 3.23 -17.59
N ALA A 136 12.42 4.19 -17.09
CA ALA A 136 13.21 5.09 -17.92
C ALA A 136 14.20 4.32 -18.82
N ARG A 137 14.92 3.34 -18.26
CA ARG A 137 15.83 2.47 -19.03
C ARG A 137 15.09 1.65 -20.08
N TYR A 138 13.93 1.10 -19.74
CA TYR A 138 13.11 0.33 -20.67
C TYR A 138 12.64 1.21 -21.85
N VAL A 139 12.10 2.39 -21.57
CA VAL A 139 11.63 3.35 -22.58
C VAL A 139 12.79 3.77 -23.49
N ALA A 140 13.93 4.15 -22.92
CA ALA A 140 15.11 4.51 -23.70
C ALA A 140 15.56 3.36 -24.62
N ARG A 141 15.57 2.12 -24.11
CA ARG A 141 15.94 0.96 -24.91
C ARG A 141 14.94 0.67 -26.03
N MET A 142 13.66 0.86 -25.79
CA MET A 142 12.62 0.72 -26.82
C MET A 142 12.79 1.79 -27.89
N GLN A 143 13.03 3.04 -27.52
CA GLN A 143 13.30 4.13 -28.47
C GLN A 143 14.52 3.83 -29.34
N GLU A 144 15.63 3.39 -28.74
CA GLU A 144 16.83 2.97 -29.49
C GLU A 144 16.53 1.86 -30.52
N LEU A 145 15.66 0.90 -30.17
CA LEU A 145 15.28 -0.18 -31.07
C LEU A 145 14.44 0.34 -32.24
N TYR A 146 13.46 1.20 -31.97
CA TYR A 146 12.68 1.84 -33.02
C TYR A 146 13.55 2.67 -33.96
N GLU A 147 14.48 3.45 -33.43
CA GLU A 147 15.42 4.23 -34.24
C GLU A 147 16.31 3.33 -35.11
N LYS A 148 16.81 2.22 -34.56
CA LYS A 148 17.63 1.25 -35.30
C LYS A 148 16.84 0.56 -36.41
N VAL A 149 15.59 0.18 -36.15
CA VAL A 149 14.71 -0.44 -37.15
C VAL A 149 14.40 0.56 -38.26
N ASN A 150 13.95 1.76 -37.91
CA ASN A 150 13.65 2.82 -38.87
C ASN A 150 14.88 3.16 -39.75
N LYS A 151 16.07 3.26 -39.15
CA LYS A 151 17.31 3.49 -39.90
C LYS A 151 17.58 2.36 -40.90
N LYS A 152 17.42 1.10 -40.50
CA LYS A 152 17.59 -0.05 -41.40
C LYS A 152 16.55 -0.06 -42.53
N GLU A 153 15.31 0.28 -42.24
CA GLU A 153 14.25 0.39 -43.25
C GLU A 153 14.58 1.46 -44.29
N LEU A 154 15.01 2.64 -43.84
CA LEU A 154 15.46 3.72 -44.74
C LEU A 154 16.68 3.30 -45.57
N GLU A 155 17.67 2.63 -44.97
CA GLU A 155 18.83 2.11 -45.70
C GLU A 155 18.44 1.05 -46.75
N MET A 156 17.49 0.17 -46.44
CA MET A 156 16.97 -0.82 -47.39
C MET A 156 16.21 -0.16 -48.53
N LEU A 157 15.37 0.84 -48.24
CA LEU A 157 14.66 1.62 -49.26
C LEU A 157 15.63 2.34 -50.18
N ALA A 158 16.64 3.02 -49.64
CA ALA A 158 17.66 3.69 -50.44
C ALA A 158 18.40 2.71 -51.36
N ARG A 159 18.83 1.54 -50.86
CA ARG A 159 19.46 0.50 -51.67
C ARG A 159 18.54 -0.03 -52.77
N TRP A 160 17.25 -0.16 -52.47
CA TRP A 160 16.26 -0.60 -53.43
C TRP A 160 16.06 0.44 -54.53
N GLU A 161 15.94 1.72 -54.17
CA GLU A 161 15.86 2.85 -55.11
C GLU A 161 17.09 2.92 -56.03
N ASP A 162 18.29 2.78 -55.48
CA ASP A 162 19.54 2.78 -56.26
C ASP A 162 19.58 1.60 -57.24
N LYS A 163 19.18 0.41 -56.79
CA LYS A 163 19.11 -0.77 -57.65
C LYS A 163 18.06 -0.60 -58.75
N ASN A 164 16.90 -0.02 -58.42
CA ASN A 164 15.83 0.22 -59.39
C ASN A 164 16.30 1.22 -60.47
N LYS A 165 16.92 2.34 -60.07
CA LYS A 165 17.54 3.31 -60.99
C LYS A 165 18.59 2.67 -61.88
N ALA A 166 19.44 1.80 -61.33
CA ALA A 166 20.46 1.09 -62.11
C ALA A 166 19.85 0.11 -63.13
N VAL A 167 18.71 -0.51 -62.82
CA VAL A 167 17.97 -1.36 -63.76
C VAL A 167 17.31 -0.51 -64.84
N GLU A 168 16.66 0.60 -64.48
CA GLU A 168 16.05 1.54 -65.42
C GLU A 168 17.08 2.11 -66.41
N ALA A 169 18.27 2.49 -65.94
CA ALA A 169 19.37 2.94 -66.80
C ALA A 169 19.80 1.85 -67.79
N LYS A 170 19.98 0.61 -67.32
CA LYS A 170 20.32 -0.52 -68.19
C LYS A 170 19.23 -0.82 -69.23
N LEU A 171 17.96 -0.68 -68.86
CA LEU A 171 16.85 -0.84 -69.80
C LEU A 171 16.89 0.24 -70.88
N GLN A 172 17.12 1.51 -70.49
CA GLN A 172 17.29 2.61 -71.45
C GLN A 172 18.47 2.39 -72.40
N ASP A 173 19.61 1.91 -71.90
CA ASP A 173 20.78 1.58 -72.72
C ASP A 173 20.45 0.46 -73.72
N LEU A 174 19.79 -0.62 -73.28
CA LEU A 174 19.38 -1.73 -74.13
C LEU A 174 18.36 -1.30 -75.20
N ASP A 175 17.39 -0.46 -74.83
CA ASP A 175 16.42 0.11 -75.77
C ASP A 175 17.11 1.00 -76.82
N GLY A 176 18.12 1.77 -76.40
CA GLY A 176 18.98 2.57 -77.29
C GLY A 176 19.78 1.71 -78.26
N ASP A 177 20.45 0.66 -77.77
CA ASP A 177 21.20 -0.31 -78.58
C ASP A 177 20.30 -1.04 -79.57
N TYR A 178 19.10 -1.45 -79.13
CA TYR A 178 18.12 -2.09 -79.99
C TYR A 178 17.64 -1.14 -81.09
N ALA A 179 17.30 0.10 -80.76
CA ALA A 179 16.90 1.11 -81.73
C ALA A 179 18.03 1.42 -82.74
N ALA A 180 19.29 1.46 -82.30
CA ALA A 180 20.44 1.63 -83.16
C ALA A 180 20.63 0.45 -84.11
N LYS A 181 20.53 -0.79 -83.62
CA LYS A 181 20.58 -2.00 -84.46
C LYS A 181 19.45 -2.04 -85.48
N VAL A 182 18.24 -1.67 -85.09
CA VAL A 182 17.09 -1.58 -86.01
C VAL A 182 17.37 -0.56 -87.11
N LYS A 183 17.90 0.63 -86.78
CA LYS A 183 18.30 1.62 -87.78
C LYS A 183 19.40 1.10 -88.71
N GLN A 184 20.42 0.44 -88.17
CA GLN A 184 21.50 -0.14 -88.95
C GLN A 184 21.00 -1.22 -89.93
N LEU A 185 20.12 -2.11 -89.46
CA LEU A 185 19.51 -3.15 -90.30
C LEU A 185 18.66 -2.53 -91.41
N LYS A 186 17.87 -1.50 -91.12
CA LYS A 186 17.10 -0.75 -92.13
C LYS A 186 18.00 -0.11 -93.18
N MET A 187 19.10 0.54 -92.78
CA MET A 187 20.05 1.11 -93.74
C MET A 187 20.71 0.03 -94.61
N ARG A 188 21.02 -1.14 -94.04
CA ARG A 188 21.57 -2.28 -94.78
C ARG A 188 20.54 -2.89 -95.74
N GLU A 189 19.28 -2.98 -95.32
CA GLU A 189 18.15 -3.41 -96.15
C GLU A 189 17.99 -2.47 -97.34
N MET A 190 17.93 -1.16 -97.11
CA MET A 190 17.87 -0.15 -98.18
C MET A 190 19.06 -0.26 -99.14
N ALA A 191 20.29 -0.40 -98.64
CA ALA A 191 21.47 -0.55 -99.49
C ALA A 191 21.43 -1.83 -100.34
N LEU A 192 20.95 -2.94 -99.79
CA LEU A 192 20.77 -4.19 -100.52
C LEU A 192 19.65 -4.09 -101.57
N GLU A 193 18.57 -3.38 -101.25
CA GLU A 193 17.50 -3.07 -102.21
C GLU A 193 18.01 -2.20 -103.36
N GLU A 194 18.80 -1.17 -103.08
CA GLU A 194 19.46 -0.33 -104.08
C GLU A 194 20.43 -1.13 -104.96
N ASP A 195 21.29 -1.96 -104.37
CA ASP A 195 22.21 -2.85 -105.09
C ASP A 195 21.46 -3.85 -105.98
N PHE A 196 20.38 -4.45 -105.46
CA PHE A 196 19.52 -5.36 -106.24
C PHE A 196 18.88 -4.63 -107.42
N ASN A 197 18.35 -3.43 -107.20
CA ASN A 197 17.75 -2.60 -108.25
C ASN A 197 18.78 -2.16 -109.29
N ALA A 198 20.00 -1.80 -108.88
CA ALA A 198 21.10 -1.45 -109.78
C ALA A 198 21.51 -2.64 -110.65
N ARG A 199 21.70 -3.82 -110.06
CA ARG A 199 22.01 -5.06 -110.81
C ARG A 199 20.87 -5.44 -111.75
N LYS A 200 19.62 -5.30 -111.33
CA LYS A 200 18.45 -5.51 -112.17
C LYS A 200 18.45 -4.54 -113.36
N ALA A 201 18.74 -3.26 -113.12
CA ALA A 201 18.84 -2.26 -114.18
C ALA A 201 19.99 -2.56 -115.17
N ASP A 202 21.15 -2.99 -114.68
CA ASP A 202 22.28 -3.37 -115.54
C ASP A 202 22.02 -4.67 -116.32
N LEU A 203 21.30 -5.62 -115.72
CA LEU A 203 20.84 -6.82 -116.42
C LEU A 203 19.85 -6.46 -117.54
N ILE A 204 18.91 -5.55 -117.28
CA ILE A 204 18.00 -5.02 -118.31
C ILE A 204 18.81 -4.36 -119.43
N LYS A 205 19.78 -3.49 -119.10
CA LYS A 205 20.64 -2.85 -120.12
C LYS A 205 21.47 -3.85 -120.93
N THR A 206 21.97 -4.92 -120.32
CA THR A 206 22.72 -5.95 -121.05
C THR A 206 21.80 -6.77 -121.94
N PHE A 207 20.60 -7.13 -121.48
CA PHE A 207 19.56 -7.72 -122.32
C PHE A 207 19.19 -6.80 -123.49
N ASP A 208 18.97 -5.51 -123.26
CA ASP A 208 18.66 -4.53 -124.30
C ASP A 208 19.80 -4.40 -125.31
N ARG A 209 21.05 -4.40 -124.85
CA ARG A 209 22.23 -4.38 -125.74
C ARG A 209 22.35 -5.65 -126.58
N ILE A 210 22.12 -6.84 -125.98
CA ILE A 210 22.12 -8.11 -126.70
C ILE A 210 21.00 -8.13 -127.72
N ARG A 211 19.80 -7.68 -127.33
CA ARG A 211 18.63 -7.55 -128.20
C ARG A 211 18.92 -6.62 -129.38
N ALA A 212 19.44 -5.43 -129.14
CA ALA A 212 19.84 -4.51 -130.21
C ALA A 212 20.94 -5.10 -131.12
N GLY A 213 21.89 -5.85 -130.54
CA GLY A 213 22.92 -6.55 -131.31
C GLY A 213 22.38 -7.72 -132.14
N LEU A 214 21.34 -8.43 -131.66
CA LEU A 214 20.63 -9.47 -132.41
C LEU A 214 19.77 -8.85 -133.52
N GLU A 215 19.01 -7.80 -133.21
CA GLU A 215 18.21 -7.06 -134.19
C GLU A 215 19.10 -6.47 -135.30
N ALA A 216 20.29 -5.94 -134.96
CA ALA A 216 21.26 -5.49 -135.95
C ALA A 216 21.80 -6.64 -136.82
N LYS A 217 22.09 -7.81 -136.25
CA LYS A 217 22.51 -9.00 -137.01
C LYS A 217 21.39 -9.57 -137.87
N GLU A 218 20.15 -9.58 -137.38
CA GLU A 218 18.98 -9.96 -138.15
C GLU A 218 18.77 -8.99 -139.31
N LYS A 219 18.99 -7.68 -139.09
CA LYS A 219 18.94 -6.68 -140.16
C LYS A 219 20.07 -6.85 -141.16
N GLU A 220 21.31 -7.07 -140.73
CA GLU A 220 22.44 -7.39 -141.63
C GLU A 220 22.19 -8.69 -142.42
N LEU A 221 21.60 -9.72 -141.80
CA LEU A 221 21.22 -10.96 -142.48
C LEU A 221 20.08 -10.73 -143.46
N ALA A 222 19.05 -9.96 -143.09
CA ALA A 222 17.93 -9.60 -143.96
C ALA A 222 18.42 -8.74 -145.14
N GLU A 223 19.31 -7.77 -144.93
CA GLU A 223 19.95 -6.98 -146.00
C GLU A 223 20.83 -7.86 -146.90
N ARG A 224 21.45 -8.91 -146.34
CA ARG A 224 22.23 -9.92 -147.11
C ARG A 224 21.35 -10.90 -147.88
N GLU A 225 20.13 -11.14 -147.41
CA GLU A 225 19.10 -11.92 -148.11
C GLU A 225 18.36 -11.09 -149.17
N GLU A 226 18.05 -9.81 -148.92
CA GLU A 226 17.51 -8.84 -149.89
C GLU A 226 18.57 -8.42 -150.95
N GLY A 227 19.86 -8.49 -150.61
CA GLY A 227 20.99 -8.29 -151.52
C GLY A 227 21.31 -9.51 -152.40
N ARG A 228 20.59 -10.63 -152.28
CA ARG A 228 20.65 -11.74 -153.24
C ARG A 228 19.55 -11.57 -154.30
N PRO A 229 19.90 -11.17 -155.54
CA PRO A 229 18.94 -11.19 -156.64
C PRO A 229 18.54 -12.62 -156.99
N ALA A 230 17.24 -12.89 -156.97
CA ALA A 230 16.62 -13.96 -157.72
C ALA A 230 16.71 -13.64 -159.23
N LYS A 231 17.80 -14.08 -159.86
CA LYS A 231 17.98 -14.39 -161.29
C LYS A 231 19.19 -15.33 -161.34
N GLY A 232 19.19 -16.53 -161.91
CA GLY A 232 18.31 -17.25 -162.82
C GLY A 232 19.21 -18.34 -163.44
N GLY A 233 18.68 -19.51 -163.76
CA GLY A 233 19.43 -20.54 -164.50
C GLY A 233 19.92 -20.00 -165.85
N THR A 234 21.09 -20.44 -166.32
CA THR A 234 21.28 -21.63 -167.20
C THR A 234 22.73 -21.68 -167.68
N LEU A 235 23.44 -22.74 -167.28
CA LEU A 235 23.84 -23.85 -168.16
C LEU A 235 23.84 -25.12 -167.29
#